data_AF-A0A520AQJ6-F1
#
_entry.id   AF-A0A520AQJ6-F1
#
_cell.length_a   1.000
_cell.length_b   1.000
_cell.length_c   1.000
_cell.angle_alpha   90.00
_cell.angle_beta   90.00
_cell.angle_gamma   90.00
#
_symmetry.space_group_name_H-M   'P 1'
#
loop_
_entity.id
_entity.type
_entity.pdbx_description
1 polymer ?
#
loop_
_entity_poly.entity_id
_entity_poly.type
_entity_poly.pdbx_seq_one_letter_code
_entity_poly.pdbx_strand_id
1 'polypeptide(L)'
;MKKILLAFALILIGNLLYAQKGTITGTLVDSANHKTTLNYATISVFKGADTVLTTYKLSDDKGVFKIGNLELGAKYRLVINAWMYNILRKEITITAADPTLNLGNLVLSEKRNNLNEVVIMSERPPVIVRKDTIEFNAESFKKLPSAVVEDLLKKLPGVAIDANGGIMVNGKSVSKILVDGKEFFGGDQQIATKNLPANIIDKVQLSDDPEAKRRDPDIVAGNVPQIINLKLKKAIKSGAFGKFYAGGGPKELFEAGGIMNFFRDTTQVSVLGYGNNANKPGFSISDVMRIGGFQRSGVNSTSINSDGAFSLNGISFGGSMNGG
;
A
#
# COMPACT_ATOMS: atom_id res chain seq x y z
N MET A 1 -33.42 -3.97 -43.78
CA MET A 1 -33.31 -3.47 -42.39
C MET A 1 -33.47 -4.60 -41.35
N LYS A 2 -34.57 -5.37 -41.33
CA LYS A 2 -34.76 -6.47 -40.34
C LYS A 2 -33.64 -7.53 -40.33
N LYS A 3 -33.10 -7.91 -41.50
CA LYS A 3 -31.99 -8.89 -41.61
C LYS A 3 -30.65 -8.36 -41.06
N ILE A 4 -30.39 -7.05 -41.17
CA ILE A 4 -29.17 -6.41 -40.66
C ILE A 4 -29.23 -6.29 -39.13
N LEU A 5 -30.40 -5.91 -38.60
CA LEU A 5 -30.67 -5.92 -37.15
C LEU A 5 -30.50 -7.31 -36.53
N LEU A 6 -30.93 -8.36 -37.24
CA LEU A 6 -30.80 -9.74 -36.78
C LEU A 6 -29.33 -10.21 -36.76
N ALA A 7 -28.54 -9.81 -37.77
CA ALA A 7 -27.10 -10.09 -37.81
C ALA A 7 -26.34 -9.36 -36.69
N PHE A 8 -26.72 -8.11 -36.41
CA PHE A 8 -26.12 -7.32 -35.33
C PHE A 8 -26.46 -7.91 -33.94
N ALA A 9 -27.70 -8.38 -33.75
CA ALA A 9 -28.11 -9.09 -32.54
C ALA A 9 -27.34 -10.40 -32.35
N LEU A 10 -27.10 -11.17 -33.41
CA LEU A 10 -26.36 -12.44 -33.35
C LEU A 10 -24.87 -12.22 -32.99
N ILE A 11 -24.25 -11.15 -33.49
CA ILE A 11 -22.89 -10.76 -33.12
C ILE A 11 -22.81 -10.32 -31.65
N LEU A 12 -23.84 -9.63 -31.13
CA LEU A 12 -23.90 -9.26 -29.72
C LEU A 12 -24.02 -10.49 -28.79
N ILE A 13 -24.82 -11.49 -29.20
CA ILE A 13 -24.98 -12.74 -28.44
C ILE A 13 -23.69 -13.57 -28.44
N GLY A 14 -22.93 -13.55 -29.55
CA GLY A 14 -21.60 -14.19 -29.62
C GLY A 14 -20.60 -13.64 -28.59
N ASN A 15 -20.65 -12.34 -28.30
CA ASN A 15 -19.76 -11.71 -27.31
C ASN A 15 -20.14 -12.08 -25.85
N LEU A 16 -21.42 -12.38 -25.58
CA LEU A 16 -21.86 -12.83 -24.25
C LEU A 16 -21.34 -14.24 -23.91
N LEU A 17 -21.10 -15.09 -24.93
CA LEU A 17 -20.57 -16.46 -24.74
C LEU A 17 -19.09 -16.48 -24.30
N TYR A 18 -18.30 -15.46 -24.65
CA TYR A 18 -16.88 -15.35 -24.27
C TYR A 18 -16.65 -14.68 -22.91
N ALA A 19 -17.70 -14.21 -22.22
CA ALA A 19 -17.59 -13.53 -20.93
C ALA A 19 -17.67 -14.47 -19.71
N GLN A 20 -17.62 -15.79 -19.91
CA GLN A 20 -17.70 -16.76 -18.82
C GLN A 20 -16.46 -16.65 -17.92
N LYS A 21 -16.70 -16.44 -16.62
CA LYS A 21 -15.65 -16.26 -15.61
C LYS A 21 -15.60 -17.50 -14.72
N GLY A 22 -14.39 -17.99 -14.52
CA GLY A 22 -14.09 -19.09 -13.63
C GLY A 22 -14.25 -18.72 -12.15
N THR A 23 -14.65 -19.71 -11.36
CA THR A 23 -14.67 -19.65 -9.90
C THR A 23 -13.91 -20.84 -9.31
N ILE A 24 -13.14 -20.59 -8.26
CA ILE A 24 -12.48 -21.62 -7.46
C ILE A 24 -13.11 -21.64 -6.08
N THR A 25 -13.42 -22.83 -5.59
CA THR A 25 -13.85 -23.06 -4.20
C THR A 25 -12.97 -24.10 -3.53
N GLY A 26 -12.92 -24.07 -2.20
CA GLY A 26 -12.26 -25.10 -1.40
C GLY A 26 -12.37 -24.81 0.09
N THR A 27 -11.94 -25.80 0.89
CA THR A 27 -11.95 -25.71 2.35
C THR A 27 -10.54 -25.96 2.87
N LEU A 28 -10.08 -25.12 3.78
CA LEU A 28 -8.76 -25.22 4.39
C LEU A 28 -8.85 -25.96 5.72
N VAL A 29 -8.07 -27.02 5.85
CA VAL A 29 -8.05 -27.89 7.03
C VAL A 29 -6.63 -28.12 7.53
N ASP A 30 -6.51 -28.35 8.83
CA ASP A 30 -5.26 -28.70 9.48
C ASP A 30 -4.86 -30.17 9.21
N SER A 31 -3.57 -30.40 8.92
CA SER A 31 -2.96 -31.74 8.82
C SER A 31 -3.03 -32.58 10.10
N ALA A 32 -3.05 -31.96 11.28
CA ALA A 32 -2.95 -32.68 12.55
C ALA A 32 -4.24 -33.42 12.91
N ASN A 33 -5.40 -32.85 12.55
CA ASN A 33 -6.70 -33.40 12.96
C ASN A 33 -7.74 -33.52 11.84
N HIS A 34 -7.46 -33.01 10.62
CA HIS A 34 -8.37 -33.01 9.46
C HIS A 34 -9.79 -32.43 9.71
N LYS A 35 -10.04 -31.89 10.90
CA LYS A 35 -11.34 -31.38 11.39
C LYS A 35 -11.28 -29.90 11.76
N THR A 36 -10.11 -29.38 12.13
CA THR A 36 -9.93 -27.96 12.42
C THR A 36 -9.87 -27.20 11.11
N THR A 37 -10.85 -26.33 10.87
CA THR A 37 -10.89 -25.45 9.71
C THR A 37 -10.01 -24.23 9.94
N LEU A 38 -9.23 -23.85 8.94
CA LEU A 38 -8.32 -22.70 9.03
C LEU A 38 -9.07 -21.43 8.62
N ASN A 39 -9.53 -20.69 9.61
CA ASN A 39 -10.18 -19.40 9.43
C ASN A 39 -9.16 -18.30 9.11
N TYR A 40 -9.61 -17.29 8.34
CA TYR A 40 -8.81 -16.10 7.98
C TYR A 40 -7.46 -16.42 7.30
N ALA A 41 -7.33 -17.60 6.70
CA ALA A 41 -6.18 -17.95 5.88
C ALA A 41 -6.22 -17.13 4.60
N THR A 42 -5.06 -16.70 4.12
CA THR A 42 -4.92 -15.88 2.93
C THR A 42 -4.64 -16.75 1.72
N ILE A 43 -5.53 -16.70 0.73
CA ILE A 43 -5.38 -17.37 -0.56
C ILE A 43 -5.01 -16.32 -1.60
N SER A 44 -3.75 -16.33 -2.04
CA SER A 44 -3.25 -15.44 -3.09
C SER A 44 -3.20 -16.16 -4.43
N VAL A 45 -3.66 -15.51 -5.50
CA VAL A 45 -3.74 -16.08 -6.85
C VAL A 45 -2.81 -15.33 -7.80
N PHE A 46 -1.95 -16.07 -8.46
CA PHE A 46 -1.03 -15.60 -9.51
C PHE A 46 -1.41 -16.23 -10.83
N LYS A 47 -1.30 -15.49 -11.93
CA LYS A 47 -1.59 -15.99 -13.29
C LYS A 47 -0.31 -16.55 -13.91
N GLY A 48 -0.31 -17.82 -14.30
CA GLY A 48 0.82 -18.50 -14.93
C GLY A 48 2.09 -18.50 -14.07
N ALA A 49 3.22 -18.24 -14.72
CA ALA A 49 4.52 -18.11 -14.08
C ALA A 49 4.82 -16.69 -13.55
N ASP A 50 3.87 -15.74 -13.66
CA ASP A 50 4.09 -14.40 -13.18
C ASP A 50 4.21 -14.36 -11.64
N THR A 51 4.97 -13.37 -11.18
CA THR A 51 5.15 -13.03 -9.77
C THR A 51 4.14 -11.98 -9.29
N VAL A 52 3.24 -11.52 -10.19
CA VAL A 52 2.27 -10.45 -9.93
C VAL A 52 0.96 -11.03 -9.40
N LEU A 53 0.54 -10.53 -8.23
CA LEU A 53 -0.73 -10.92 -7.61
C LEU A 53 -1.91 -10.51 -8.51
N THR A 54 -2.74 -11.47 -8.90
CA THR A 54 -3.98 -11.24 -9.64
C THR A 54 -5.11 -10.87 -8.69
N THR A 55 -5.28 -11.66 -7.63
CA THR A 55 -6.30 -11.44 -6.61
C THR A 55 -5.95 -12.21 -5.34
N TYR A 56 -6.57 -11.85 -4.22
CA TYR A 56 -6.51 -12.63 -2.99
C TYR A 56 -7.88 -12.64 -2.32
N LYS A 57 -8.11 -13.69 -1.54
CA LYS A 57 -9.28 -13.81 -0.66
C LYS A 57 -8.85 -14.39 0.67
N LEU A 58 -9.64 -14.08 1.70
CA LEU A 58 -9.55 -14.73 2.99
C LEU A 58 -10.55 -15.89 3.04
N SER A 59 -10.20 -16.97 3.72
CA SER A 59 -11.18 -17.99 4.10
C SER A 59 -12.12 -17.44 5.17
N ASP A 60 -13.35 -17.94 5.16
CA ASP A 60 -14.37 -17.61 6.16
C ASP A 60 -14.11 -18.30 7.51
N ASP A 61 -15.02 -18.12 8.47
CA ASP A 61 -14.95 -18.73 9.80
C ASP A 61 -14.95 -20.27 9.77
N LYS A 62 -15.44 -20.86 8.67
CA LYS A 62 -15.47 -22.31 8.43
C LYS A 62 -14.30 -22.77 7.53
N GLY A 63 -13.32 -21.90 7.28
CA GLY A 63 -12.16 -22.21 6.43
C GLY A 63 -12.49 -22.36 4.95
N VAL A 64 -13.71 -22.03 4.52
CA VAL A 64 -14.13 -22.09 3.12
C VAL A 64 -13.71 -20.81 2.41
N PHE A 65 -13.20 -20.95 1.18
CA PHE A 65 -12.87 -19.83 0.33
C PHE A 65 -13.58 -19.94 -1.03
N LYS A 66 -13.92 -18.77 -1.59
CA LYS A 66 -14.48 -18.63 -2.93
C LYS A 66 -13.80 -17.48 -3.66
N ILE A 67 -13.13 -17.80 -4.77
CA ILE A 67 -12.45 -16.83 -5.62
C ILE A 67 -13.12 -16.86 -6.98
N GLY A 68 -13.84 -15.81 -7.34
CA GLY A 68 -14.45 -15.66 -8.66
C GLY A 68 -13.63 -14.75 -9.58
N ASN A 69 -14.20 -14.48 -10.75
CA ASN A 69 -13.65 -13.52 -11.72
C ASN A 69 -12.30 -13.93 -12.33
N LEU A 70 -12.09 -15.22 -12.54
CA LEU A 70 -10.88 -15.77 -13.16
C LEU A 70 -11.12 -16.08 -14.64
N GLU A 71 -10.08 -15.97 -15.46
CA GLU A 71 -10.14 -16.25 -16.89
C GLU A 71 -10.11 -17.76 -17.16
N LEU A 72 -10.97 -18.22 -18.06
CA LEU A 72 -10.98 -19.61 -18.52
C LEU A 72 -9.78 -19.87 -19.45
N GLY A 73 -9.18 -21.05 -19.34
CA GLY A 73 -8.01 -21.47 -20.11
C GLY A 73 -6.66 -20.97 -19.58
N ALA A 74 -6.66 -20.10 -18.57
CA ALA A 74 -5.44 -19.63 -17.92
C ALA A 74 -4.96 -20.61 -16.83
N LYS A 75 -3.64 -20.78 -16.74
CA LYS A 75 -2.99 -21.44 -15.60
C LYS A 75 -2.95 -20.46 -14.42
N TYR A 76 -3.26 -20.94 -13.23
CA TYR A 76 -3.16 -20.17 -12.00
C TYR A 76 -2.33 -20.90 -10.96
N ARG A 77 -1.59 -20.14 -10.16
CA ARG A 77 -0.84 -20.61 -9.00
C ARG A 77 -1.45 -20.01 -7.75
N LEU A 78 -1.98 -20.87 -6.90
CA LEU A 78 -2.50 -20.54 -5.58
C LEU A 78 -1.36 -20.61 -4.57
N VAL A 79 -1.20 -19.55 -3.78
CA VAL A 79 -0.30 -19.50 -2.63
C VAL A 79 -1.17 -19.26 -1.40
N ILE A 80 -1.28 -20.29 -0.57
CA ILE A 80 -2.14 -20.30 0.60
C ILE A 80 -1.27 -20.18 1.84
N ASN A 81 -1.59 -19.19 2.66
CA ASN A 81 -0.84 -18.85 3.85
C ASN A 81 -1.80 -18.74 5.04
N ALA A 82 -1.50 -19.46 6.12
CA ALA A 82 -2.23 -19.38 7.37
C ALA A 82 -1.26 -19.18 8.53
N TRP A 83 -1.71 -18.49 9.58
CA TRP A 83 -0.90 -18.17 10.74
C TRP A 83 -0.40 -19.45 11.43
N MET A 84 0.91 -19.59 11.63
CA MET A 84 1.58 -20.79 12.19
C MET A 84 1.50 -22.05 11.30
N TYR A 85 1.16 -21.93 10.01
CA TYR A 85 1.22 -23.04 9.06
C TYR A 85 2.26 -22.80 7.95
N ASN A 86 2.67 -23.88 7.29
CA ASN A 86 3.50 -23.82 6.10
C ASN A 86 2.68 -23.31 4.90
N ILE A 87 3.36 -22.59 3.99
CA ILE A 87 2.74 -22.06 2.78
C ILE A 87 2.45 -23.24 1.84
N LEU A 88 1.17 -23.43 1.48
CA LEU A 88 0.76 -24.42 0.48
C LEU A 88 0.73 -23.75 -0.90
N ARG A 89 1.42 -24.35 -1.87
CA ARG A 89 1.41 -23.90 -3.28
C ARG A 89 0.68 -24.94 -4.12
N LYS A 90 -0.30 -24.51 -4.90
CA LYS A 90 -1.06 -25.40 -5.80
C LYS A 90 -1.25 -24.76 -7.15
N GLU A 91 -0.88 -25.47 -8.20
CA GLU A 91 -1.17 -25.06 -9.57
C GLU A 91 -2.50 -25.64 -10.02
N ILE A 92 -3.28 -24.83 -10.71
CA ILE A 92 -4.62 -25.16 -11.18
C ILE A 92 -4.83 -24.56 -12.57
N THR A 93 -5.70 -25.19 -13.35
CA THR A 93 -6.15 -24.64 -14.63
C THR A 93 -7.67 -24.67 -14.62
N ILE A 94 -8.29 -23.54 -14.93
CA ILE A 94 -9.75 -23.46 -15.03
C ILE A 94 -10.09 -23.67 -16.50
N THR A 95 -10.90 -24.68 -16.81
CA THR A 95 -11.27 -24.99 -18.19
C THR A 95 -12.72 -24.58 -18.44
N ALA A 96 -13.09 -24.34 -19.70
CA ALA A 96 -14.49 -24.04 -20.05
C ALA A 96 -15.45 -25.21 -19.74
N ALA A 97 -14.92 -26.44 -19.65
CA ALA A 97 -15.68 -27.63 -19.27
C ALA A 97 -15.97 -27.70 -17.75
N ASP A 98 -15.10 -27.10 -16.93
CA ASP A 98 -15.30 -26.96 -15.49
C ASP A 98 -15.03 -25.52 -15.04
N PRO A 99 -16.02 -24.62 -15.25
CA PRO A 99 -15.89 -23.22 -14.86
C PRO A 99 -15.93 -23.02 -13.33
N THR A 100 -16.26 -24.07 -12.56
CA THR A 100 -16.39 -23.99 -11.09
C THR A 100 -15.51 -25.05 -10.42
N LEU A 101 -14.20 -24.83 -10.43
CA LEU A 101 -13.24 -25.77 -9.90
C LEU A 101 -13.31 -25.85 -8.37
N ASN A 102 -13.79 -26.97 -7.83
CA ASN A 102 -13.76 -27.26 -6.41
C ASN A 102 -12.48 -28.04 -6.03
N LEU A 103 -11.65 -27.44 -5.20
CA LEU A 103 -10.38 -28.01 -4.75
C LEU A 103 -10.51 -28.97 -3.56
N GLY A 104 -11.73 -29.13 -3.03
CA GLY A 104 -12.02 -29.96 -1.87
C GLY A 104 -11.28 -29.47 -0.62
N ASN A 105 -10.82 -30.42 0.19
CA ASN A 105 -10.07 -30.12 1.40
C ASN A 105 -8.58 -29.94 1.08
N LEU A 106 -8.08 -28.73 1.29
CA LEU A 106 -6.67 -28.39 1.19
C LEU A 106 -6.06 -28.42 2.59
N VAL A 107 -5.12 -29.35 2.76
CA VAL A 107 -4.48 -29.62 4.06
C VAL A 107 -3.22 -28.75 4.19
N LEU A 108 -3.13 -27.96 5.27
CA LEU A 108 -1.92 -27.22 5.62
C LEU A 108 -1.24 -27.88 6.81
N SER A 109 0.09 -27.97 6.76
CA SER A 109 0.91 -28.50 7.86
C SER A 109 1.37 -27.39 8.79
N GLU A 110 1.28 -27.62 10.10
CA GLU A 110 1.78 -26.67 11.10
C GLU A 110 3.27 -26.39 10.90
N LYS A 111 3.62 -25.11 11.02
CA LYS A 111 5.00 -24.63 10.93
C LYS A 111 5.69 -24.86 12.28
N ARG A 112 6.28 -26.04 12.45
CA ARG A 112 7.17 -26.33 13.59
C ARG A 112 8.44 -25.47 13.41
N ASN A 113 8.77 -24.66 14.41
CA ASN A 113 9.98 -23.82 14.44
C ASN A 113 11.25 -24.71 14.50
N ASN A 114 11.62 -25.33 13.38
CA ASN A 114 12.99 -25.78 13.19
C ASN A 114 13.75 -24.62 12.54
N LEU A 115 14.68 -24.04 13.30
CA LEU A 115 15.64 -23.01 12.91
C LEU A 115 16.65 -23.47 11.84
N ASN A 116 16.31 -24.48 11.04
CA ASN A 116 17.16 -24.90 9.94
C ASN A 116 16.91 -23.96 8.77
N GLU A 117 17.87 -23.07 8.58
CA GLU A 117 18.31 -22.51 7.30
C GLU A 117 17.19 -22.44 6.26
N VAL A 118 16.40 -21.37 6.34
CA VAL A 118 15.39 -21.07 5.32
C VAL A 118 16.14 -20.77 4.03
N VAL A 119 16.28 -21.80 3.20
CA VAL A 119 16.62 -21.68 1.79
C VAL A 119 15.72 -20.61 1.19
N ILE A 120 16.34 -19.49 0.80
CA ILE A 120 15.73 -18.27 0.28
C ILE A 120 15.26 -18.55 -1.16
N MET A 121 14.34 -19.51 -1.35
CA MET A 121 13.77 -19.87 -2.66
C MET A 121 12.24 -19.74 -2.71
N SER A 122 11.59 -19.38 -1.61
CA SER A 122 10.15 -19.10 -1.62
C SER A 122 9.90 -17.61 -1.73
N GLU A 123 9.33 -17.17 -2.85
CA GLU A 123 8.69 -15.86 -2.98
C GLU A 123 7.87 -15.54 -1.73
N ARG A 124 8.14 -14.38 -1.11
CA ARG A 124 7.43 -13.89 0.07
C ARG A 124 5.94 -13.74 -0.26
N PRO A 125 5.01 -14.26 0.57
CA PRO A 125 3.58 -14.07 0.35
C PRO A 125 3.23 -12.58 0.21
N PRO A 126 2.33 -12.22 -0.71
CA PRO A 126 1.98 -10.83 -0.98
C PRO A 126 1.17 -10.22 0.16
N VAL A 127 0.36 -11.04 0.83
CA VAL A 127 -0.48 -10.66 1.97
C VAL A 127 -0.34 -11.71 3.07
N ILE A 128 -0.17 -11.25 4.31
CA ILE A 128 -0.08 -12.09 5.50
C ILE A 128 -1.03 -11.49 6.53
N VAL A 129 -2.08 -12.21 6.89
CA VAL A 129 -2.94 -11.83 8.01
C VAL A 129 -2.38 -12.44 9.30
N ARG A 130 -2.14 -11.58 10.28
CA ARG A 130 -1.85 -11.91 11.67
C ARG A 130 -3.09 -11.58 12.51
N LYS A 131 -3.09 -12.01 13.76
CA LYS A 131 -4.20 -11.80 14.71
C LYS A 131 -4.80 -10.38 14.64
N ASP A 132 -3.96 -9.35 14.81
CA ASP A 132 -4.39 -7.95 14.87
C ASP A 132 -3.79 -7.08 13.74
N THR A 133 -3.17 -7.70 12.72
CA THR A 133 -2.43 -6.95 11.70
C THR A 133 -2.46 -7.63 10.35
N ILE A 134 -2.79 -6.89 9.30
CA ILE A 134 -2.66 -7.32 7.91
C ILE A 134 -1.34 -6.77 7.38
N GLU A 135 -0.44 -7.64 6.93
CA GLU A 135 0.83 -7.25 6.32
C GLU A 135 0.78 -7.45 4.81
N PHE A 136 1.06 -6.39 4.06
CA PHE A 136 1.25 -6.40 2.62
C PHE A 136 2.73 -6.33 2.30
N ASN A 137 3.24 -7.29 1.51
CA ASN A 137 4.60 -7.23 1.00
C ASN A 137 4.66 -6.22 -0.15
N ALA A 138 5.39 -5.11 0.05
CA ALA A 138 5.43 -4.02 -0.92
C ALA A 138 6.13 -4.39 -2.23
N GLU A 139 6.92 -5.48 -2.27
CA GLU A 139 7.59 -5.98 -3.49
C GLU A 139 6.65 -6.81 -4.36
N SER A 140 5.56 -7.35 -3.80
CA SER A 140 4.59 -8.15 -4.55
C SER A 140 3.59 -7.30 -5.36
N PHE A 141 3.59 -5.98 -5.18
CA PHE A 141 2.73 -5.05 -5.90
C PHE A 141 3.54 -4.28 -6.94
N LYS A 142 3.09 -4.34 -8.20
CA LYS A 142 3.75 -3.66 -9.32
C LYS A 142 3.69 -2.15 -9.12
N LYS A 143 4.86 -1.53 -9.06
CA LYS A 143 5.06 -0.09 -8.86
C LYS A 143 6.13 0.43 -9.82
N LEU A 144 6.04 1.70 -10.18
CA LEU A 144 7.10 2.36 -10.95
C LEU A 144 8.35 2.53 -10.06
N PRO A 145 9.56 2.53 -10.63
CA PRO A 145 10.79 2.79 -9.85
C PRO A 145 10.75 4.14 -9.11
N SER A 146 10.06 5.13 -9.69
CA SER A 146 9.85 6.48 -9.14
C SER A 146 8.54 6.65 -8.37
N ALA A 147 7.79 5.57 -8.12
CA ALA A 147 6.51 5.63 -7.42
C ALA A 147 6.69 6.11 -5.97
N VAL A 148 5.75 6.92 -5.50
CA VAL A 148 5.67 7.33 -4.09
C VAL A 148 4.81 6.35 -3.29
N VAL A 149 4.87 6.42 -1.97
CA VAL A 149 4.07 5.56 -1.08
C VAL A 149 2.57 5.67 -1.38
N GLU A 150 2.07 6.85 -1.75
CA GLU A 150 0.68 7.02 -2.17
C GLU A 150 0.30 6.07 -3.33
N ASP A 151 1.17 5.94 -4.33
CA ASP A 151 0.95 5.04 -5.48
C ASP A 151 0.97 3.57 -5.07
N LEU A 152 1.85 3.21 -4.12
CA LEU A 152 1.88 1.87 -3.54
C LEU A 152 0.58 1.57 -2.81
N LEU A 153 0.10 2.49 -1.98
CA LEU A 153 -1.14 2.35 -1.22
C LEU A 153 -2.35 2.21 -2.15
N LYS A 154 -2.42 2.95 -3.26
CA LYS A 154 -3.49 2.79 -4.28
C LYS A 154 -3.51 1.41 -4.95
N LYS A 155 -2.40 0.67 -4.93
CA LYS A 155 -2.32 -0.71 -5.44
C LYS A 155 -2.68 -1.74 -4.40
N LEU A 156 -2.74 -1.36 -3.12
CA LEU A 156 -3.15 -2.26 -2.07
C LEU A 156 -4.67 -2.46 -2.13
N PRO A 157 -5.12 -3.71 -2.01
CA PRO A 157 -6.54 -4.02 -2.03
C PRO A 157 -7.25 -3.45 -0.79
N GLY A 158 -8.48 -2.97 -1.01
CA GLY A 158 -9.28 -2.36 0.05
C GLY A 158 -8.85 -0.95 0.43
N VAL A 159 -7.77 -0.41 -0.15
CA VAL A 159 -7.31 0.96 0.10
C VAL A 159 -7.94 1.90 -0.93
N ALA A 160 -8.57 2.97 -0.44
CA ALA A 160 -9.06 4.07 -1.23
C ALA A 160 -8.42 5.37 -0.73
N ILE A 161 -8.00 6.23 -1.66
CA ILE A 161 -7.44 7.54 -1.35
C ILE A 161 -8.32 8.57 -2.04
N ASP A 162 -8.82 9.55 -1.28
CA ASP A 162 -9.64 10.64 -1.81
C ASP A 162 -8.79 11.75 -2.45
N ALA A 163 -9.43 12.70 -3.14
CA ALA A 163 -8.76 13.83 -3.77
C ALA A 163 -8.07 14.78 -2.76
N ASN A 164 -8.55 14.78 -1.51
CA ASN A 164 -8.00 15.59 -0.43
C ASN A 164 -6.79 14.93 0.25
N GLY A 165 -6.44 13.68 -0.10
CA GLY A 165 -5.36 12.90 0.50
C GLY A 165 -5.74 12.07 1.73
N GLY A 166 -7.03 12.00 2.06
CA GLY A 166 -7.56 11.09 3.07
C GLY A 166 -7.52 9.64 2.58
N ILE A 167 -7.18 8.72 3.47
CA ILE A 167 -7.02 7.29 3.15
C ILE A 167 -8.05 6.49 3.93
N MET A 168 -8.76 5.60 3.23
CA MET A 168 -9.65 4.62 3.79
C MET A 168 -9.15 3.22 3.47
N VAL A 169 -9.30 2.30 4.41
CA VAL A 169 -9.02 0.87 4.20
C VAL A 169 -10.22 0.05 4.62
N ASN A 170 -10.76 -0.76 3.70
CA ASN A 170 -11.92 -1.62 3.94
C ASN A 170 -13.12 -0.86 4.51
N GLY A 171 -13.31 0.40 4.09
CA GLY A 171 -14.37 1.29 4.57
C GLY A 171 -14.08 2.02 5.89
N LYS A 172 -12.94 1.76 6.54
CA LYS A 172 -12.49 2.45 7.75
C LYS A 172 -11.54 3.59 7.43
N SER A 173 -11.66 4.73 8.11
CA SER A 173 -10.72 5.84 7.96
C SER A 173 -9.35 5.51 8.59
N VAL A 174 -8.27 5.96 7.97
CA VAL A 174 -6.92 5.84 8.53
C VAL A 174 -6.64 7.05 9.42
N SER A 175 -6.38 6.82 10.70
CA SER A 175 -6.08 7.91 11.66
C SER A 175 -4.64 8.38 11.58
N LYS A 176 -3.69 7.46 11.35
CA LYS A 176 -2.25 7.74 11.40
C LYS A 176 -1.45 6.88 10.43
N ILE A 177 -0.37 7.46 9.91
CA ILE A 177 0.70 6.72 9.24
C ILE A 177 1.95 6.74 10.11
N LEU A 178 2.49 5.55 10.36
CA LEU A 178 3.74 5.34 11.05
C LEU A 178 4.81 4.89 10.06
N VAL A 179 6.05 5.30 10.30
CA VAL A 179 7.23 4.78 9.61
C VAL A 179 8.07 4.04 10.63
N ASP A 180 8.23 2.73 10.43
CA ASP A 180 8.90 1.82 11.36
C ASP A 180 8.35 1.85 12.79
N GLY A 181 7.07 2.17 12.96
CA GLY A 181 6.37 2.29 14.24
C GLY A 181 6.48 3.66 14.91
N LYS A 182 7.02 4.66 14.22
CA LYS A 182 7.16 6.04 14.71
C LYS A 182 6.36 7.01 13.85
N GLU A 183 5.85 8.08 14.46
CA GLU A 183 5.25 9.18 13.70
C GLU A 183 6.32 9.82 12.83
N PHE A 184 5.96 10.12 11.58
CA PHE A 184 6.84 10.73 10.60
C PHE A 184 6.31 12.12 10.25
N PHE A 185 7.20 13.13 10.16
CA PHE A 185 6.83 14.53 9.91
C PHE A 185 5.66 15.04 10.77
N GLY A 186 5.74 14.84 12.09
CA GLY A 186 4.71 15.32 13.02
C GLY A 186 3.38 14.56 12.97
N GLY A 187 3.31 13.41 12.28
CA GLY A 187 2.11 12.59 12.18
C GLY A 187 1.22 12.92 10.98
N ASP A 188 1.70 13.79 10.07
CA ASP A 188 0.94 14.15 8.87
C ASP A 188 0.97 13.01 7.82
N GLN A 189 -0.22 12.48 7.56
CA GLN A 189 -0.45 11.38 6.63
C GLN A 189 0.02 11.70 5.21
N GLN A 190 -0.23 12.91 4.73
CA GLN A 190 -0.01 13.27 3.32
C GLN A 190 1.46 13.46 3.02
N ILE A 191 2.23 13.97 3.98
CA ILE A 191 3.66 14.17 3.79
C ILE A 191 4.35 12.82 3.67
N ALA A 192 4.01 11.87 4.55
CA ALA A 192 4.56 10.53 4.48
C ALA A 192 4.23 9.86 3.14
N THR A 193 3.00 9.94 2.65
CA THR A 193 2.62 9.24 1.41
C THR A 193 3.14 9.89 0.13
N LYS A 194 3.19 11.23 0.07
CA LYS A 194 3.62 11.97 -1.12
C LYS A 194 5.12 12.12 -1.25
N ASN A 195 5.86 12.09 -0.14
CA ASN A 195 7.31 12.33 -0.17
C ASN A 195 8.15 11.07 0.02
N LEU A 196 7.61 10.00 0.62
CA LEU A 196 8.36 8.75 0.74
C LEU A 196 8.35 7.99 -0.58
N PRO A 197 9.52 7.59 -1.09
CA PRO A 197 9.60 6.66 -2.20
C PRO A 197 9.00 5.29 -1.84
N ALA A 198 8.28 4.64 -2.75
CA ALA A 198 7.74 3.31 -2.51
C ALA A 198 8.81 2.20 -2.55
N ASN A 199 9.98 2.47 -3.11
CA ASN A 199 11.08 1.51 -3.26
C ASN A 199 11.81 1.24 -1.93
N ILE A 200 11.76 2.17 -0.97
CA ILE A 200 12.36 2.01 0.36
C ILE A 200 11.46 1.24 1.33
N ILE A 201 10.20 0.96 0.96
CA ILE A 201 9.25 0.20 1.77
C ILE A 201 9.42 -1.30 1.52
N ASP A 202 9.58 -2.07 2.59
CA ASP A 202 9.62 -3.54 2.61
C ASP A 202 8.19 -4.10 2.72
N LYS A 203 7.40 -3.58 3.67
CA LYS A 203 6.04 -4.03 3.93
C LYS A 203 5.16 -2.90 4.47
N VAL A 204 3.86 -3.01 4.22
CA VAL A 204 2.83 -2.12 4.75
C VAL A 204 1.97 -2.92 5.71
N GLN A 205 1.90 -2.50 6.97
CA GLN A 205 1.13 -3.18 8.02
C GLN A 205 -0.11 -2.34 8.34
N LEU A 206 -1.26 -2.98 8.41
CA LEU A 206 -2.52 -2.35 8.79
C LEU A 206 -3.03 -2.96 10.08
N SER A 207 -3.33 -2.12 11.07
CA SER A 207 -3.87 -2.51 12.35
C SER A 207 -4.94 -1.51 12.79
N ASP A 208 -5.84 -1.92 13.67
CA ASP A 208 -6.78 -0.98 14.29
C ASP A 208 -6.03 -0.03 15.25
N ASP A 209 -6.53 1.20 15.39
CA ASP A 209 -5.94 2.23 16.26
C ASP A 209 -6.29 1.97 17.74
N PRO A 210 -5.32 1.54 18.59
CA PRO A 210 -5.58 1.28 19.99
C PRO A 210 -5.87 2.56 20.78
N GLU A 211 -5.34 3.71 20.36
CA GLU A 211 -5.55 4.99 21.02
C GLU A 211 -6.94 5.55 20.73
N ALA A 212 -7.46 5.34 19.51
CA ALA A 212 -8.86 5.67 19.21
C ALA A 212 -9.81 4.87 20.09
N LYS A 213 -9.57 3.56 20.24
CA LYS A 213 -10.36 2.67 21.11
C LYS A 213 -10.25 3.02 22.60
N ARG A 214 -9.13 3.59 23.04
CA ARG A 214 -8.96 4.09 24.42
C ARG A 214 -9.72 5.38 24.67
N ARG A 215 -9.77 6.28 23.68
CA ARG A 215 -10.49 7.57 23.79
C ARG A 215 -12.01 7.40 23.75
N ASP A 216 -12.47 6.41 22.98
CA ASP A 216 -13.88 6.07 22.88
C ASP A 216 -14.05 4.55 23.01
N PRO A 217 -14.27 4.02 24.23
CA PRO A 217 -14.46 2.59 24.46
C PRO A 217 -15.75 2.04 23.83
N ASP A 218 -16.74 2.90 23.58
CA ASP A 218 -18.06 2.53 23.04
C ASP A 218 -18.07 2.52 21.49
N ILE A 219 -16.94 2.87 20.86
CA ILE A 219 -16.81 2.82 19.41
C ILE A 219 -17.08 1.42 18.86
N VAL A 220 -17.99 1.32 17.89
CA VAL A 220 -18.28 0.06 17.21
C VAL A 220 -17.01 -0.44 16.52
N ALA A 221 -16.69 -1.74 16.65
CA ALA A 221 -15.48 -2.34 16.07
C ALA A 221 -15.32 -2.10 14.55
N GLY A 222 -16.44 -1.95 13.83
CA GLY A 222 -16.49 -1.60 12.41
C GLY A 222 -16.06 -0.17 12.10
N ASN A 223 -16.12 0.74 13.07
CA ASN A 223 -15.81 2.16 12.94
C ASN A 223 -14.45 2.54 13.54
N VAL A 224 -13.75 1.60 14.20
CA VAL A 224 -12.42 1.85 14.74
C VAL A 224 -11.48 2.27 13.60
N PRO A 225 -10.86 3.45 13.67
CA PRO A 225 -9.89 3.91 12.67
C PRO A 225 -8.71 2.94 12.55
N GLN A 226 -8.09 2.91 11.38
CA GLN A 226 -6.90 2.08 11.15
C GLN A 226 -5.60 2.91 11.19
N ILE A 227 -4.52 2.24 11.56
CA ILE A 227 -3.15 2.75 11.47
C ILE A 227 -2.46 1.99 10.34
N ILE A 228 -1.79 2.74 9.47
CA ILE A 228 -0.88 2.18 8.47
C ILE A 228 0.54 2.34 8.98
N ASN A 229 1.27 1.25 9.13
CA ASN A 229 2.70 1.26 9.48
C ASN A 229 3.55 0.82 8.29
N LEU A 230 4.36 1.74 7.78
CA LEU A 230 5.30 1.57 6.68
C LEU A 230 6.63 1.06 7.24
N LYS A 231 6.97 -0.20 6.98
CA LYS A 231 8.25 -0.76 7.38
C LYS A 231 9.28 -0.53 6.30
N LEU A 232 10.39 0.12 6.66
CA LEU A 232 11.49 0.37 5.75
C LEU A 232 12.32 -0.89 5.52
N LYS A 233 12.91 -1.00 4.32
CA LYS A 233 13.93 -2.01 4.03
C LYS A 233 15.11 -1.85 4.97
N LYS A 234 15.72 -2.97 5.39
CA LYS A 234 16.85 -2.98 6.33
C LYS A 234 17.99 -2.04 5.90
N ALA A 235 18.29 -1.97 4.60
CA ALA A 235 19.34 -1.11 4.06
C ALA A 235 19.09 0.40 4.26
N ILE A 236 17.84 0.81 4.49
CA ILE A 236 17.45 2.23 4.61
C ILE A 236 17.33 2.67 6.08
N LYS A 237 17.27 1.73 7.03
CA LYS A 237 17.09 2.02 8.48
C LYS A 237 18.21 2.86 9.11
N SER A 238 19.37 2.89 8.47
CA SER A 238 20.53 3.70 8.87
C SER A 238 21.05 4.55 7.70
N GLY A 239 20.20 4.78 6.71
CA GLY A 239 20.55 5.40 5.44
C GLY A 239 19.97 6.80 5.27
N ALA A 240 20.22 7.35 4.08
CA ALA A 240 19.63 8.60 3.64
C ALA A 240 18.79 8.36 2.40
N PHE A 241 17.69 9.09 2.26
CA PHE A 241 16.93 9.12 1.02
C PHE A 241 16.43 10.54 0.75
N GLY A 242 16.34 10.87 -0.51
CA GLY A 242 15.96 12.20 -0.93
C GLY A 242 15.40 12.24 -2.33
N LYS A 243 14.87 13.40 -2.67
CA LYS A 243 14.39 13.72 -4.00
C LYS A 243 15.09 15.00 -4.44
N PHE A 244 15.62 15.01 -5.64
CA PHE A 244 16.12 16.20 -6.32
C PHE A 244 15.27 16.41 -7.56
N TYR A 245 15.02 17.66 -7.89
CA TYR A 245 14.30 18.05 -9.10
C TYR A 245 14.89 19.34 -9.65
N ALA A 246 14.86 19.45 -10.97
CA ALA A 246 15.23 20.65 -11.69
C ALA A 246 14.25 20.82 -12.85
N GLY A 247 13.95 22.06 -13.20
CA GLY A 247 13.00 22.42 -14.24
C GLY A 247 13.46 23.64 -15.01
N GLY A 248 13.16 23.68 -16.30
CA GLY A 248 13.38 24.82 -17.19
C GLY A 248 12.07 25.21 -17.88
N GLY A 249 11.87 26.50 -18.12
CA GLY A 249 10.65 27.05 -18.72
C GLY A 249 10.91 28.12 -19.78
N PRO A 250 9.88 28.53 -20.55
CA PRO A 250 9.98 29.62 -21.52
C PRO A 250 10.45 30.91 -20.84
N LYS A 251 11.23 31.74 -21.54
CA LYS A 251 11.87 32.97 -21.01
C LYS A 251 12.99 32.72 -19.98
N GLU A 252 13.81 31.69 -20.19
CA GLU A 252 14.99 31.38 -19.34
C GLU A 252 14.65 31.13 -17.86
N LEU A 253 13.42 30.67 -17.60
CA LEU A 253 13.01 30.29 -16.26
C LEU A 253 13.68 28.97 -15.87
N PHE A 254 14.22 28.91 -14.65
CA PHE A 254 14.79 27.72 -14.05
C PHE A 254 14.34 27.56 -12.60
N GLU A 255 14.21 26.30 -12.18
CA GLU A 255 14.07 25.91 -10.79
C GLU A 255 14.95 24.69 -10.50
N ALA A 256 15.48 24.64 -9.28
CA ALA A 256 16.21 23.50 -8.77
C ALA A 256 15.89 23.36 -7.29
N GLY A 257 15.62 22.14 -6.85
CA GLY A 257 15.35 21.89 -5.45
C GLY A 257 15.50 20.44 -5.07
N GLY A 258 15.48 20.20 -3.77
CA GLY A 258 15.51 18.86 -3.25
C GLY A 258 15.31 18.80 -1.74
N ILE A 259 15.01 17.59 -1.30
CA ILE A 259 14.92 17.20 0.09
C ILE A 259 15.80 15.98 0.31
N MET A 260 16.59 15.99 1.37
CA MET A 260 17.40 14.86 1.80
C MET A 260 17.05 14.53 3.25
N ASN A 261 16.64 13.30 3.50
CA ASN A 261 16.23 12.81 4.82
C ASN A 261 17.24 11.76 5.28
N PHE A 262 17.72 11.92 6.51
CA PHE A 262 18.69 11.04 7.16
C PHE A 262 18.02 10.35 8.35
N PHE A 263 18.19 9.03 8.44
CA PHE A 263 17.61 8.22 9.52
C PHE A 263 18.69 7.46 10.26
N ARG A 264 18.68 7.60 11.58
CA ARG A 264 19.49 6.77 12.47
C ARG A 264 18.70 6.44 13.72
N ASP A 265 18.11 5.24 13.73
CA ASP A 265 17.28 4.71 14.81
C ASP A 265 16.10 5.62 15.19
N THR A 266 16.30 6.52 16.15
CA THR A 266 15.33 7.51 16.63
C THR A 266 15.56 8.91 16.05
N THR A 267 16.73 9.16 15.47
CA THR A 267 17.10 10.46 14.92
C THR A 267 16.64 10.56 13.46
N GLN A 268 15.90 11.62 13.16
CA GLN A 268 15.45 11.95 11.82
C GLN A 268 15.87 13.39 11.54
N VAL A 269 16.65 13.60 10.47
CA VAL A 269 17.10 14.94 10.04
C VAL A 269 16.71 15.13 8.59
N SER A 270 16.00 16.21 8.28
CA SER A 270 15.62 16.56 6.91
C SER A 270 16.28 17.87 6.51
N VAL A 271 17.03 17.85 5.41
CA VAL A 271 17.66 19.01 4.79
C VAL A 271 16.90 19.34 3.51
N LEU A 272 16.48 20.60 3.37
CA LEU A 272 15.74 21.07 2.19
C LEU A 272 16.49 22.23 1.54
N GLY A 273 16.55 22.21 0.22
CA GLY A 273 17.09 23.31 -0.59
C GLY A 273 16.21 23.57 -1.78
N TYR A 274 15.98 24.84 -2.10
CA TYR A 274 15.25 25.25 -3.30
C TYR A 274 15.75 26.60 -3.79
N GLY A 275 15.93 26.73 -5.10
CA GLY A 275 16.29 27.97 -5.79
C GLY A 275 15.56 28.06 -7.13
N ASN A 276 15.06 29.23 -7.46
CA ASN A 276 14.39 29.49 -8.74
C ASN A 276 14.51 30.97 -9.13
N ASN A 277 14.37 31.27 -10.41
CA ASN A 277 14.19 32.64 -10.94
C ASN A 277 12.75 32.90 -11.44
N ALA A 278 11.82 31.99 -11.14
CA ALA A 278 10.41 32.07 -11.50
C ALA A 278 9.54 32.78 -10.45
N ASN A 279 10.17 33.43 -9.46
CA ASN A 279 9.57 34.08 -8.31
C ASN A 279 8.52 33.22 -7.59
N LYS A 280 8.77 31.90 -7.53
CA LYS A 280 7.92 30.94 -6.82
C LYS A 280 8.41 30.78 -5.38
N PRO A 281 7.52 30.82 -4.38
CA PRO A 281 7.86 30.37 -3.04
C PRO A 281 8.16 28.87 -3.11
N GLY A 282 9.39 28.49 -2.76
CA GLY A 282 9.87 27.11 -2.95
C GLY A 282 9.22 26.05 -2.09
N PHE A 283 8.83 26.45 -0.89
CA PHE A 283 8.11 25.63 0.06
C PHE A 283 6.93 26.46 0.53
N SER A 284 5.74 25.86 0.61
CA SER A 284 4.61 26.56 1.20
C SER A 284 4.83 26.73 2.71
N ILE A 285 4.15 27.72 3.34
CA ILE A 285 4.11 27.86 4.81
C ILE A 285 3.73 26.54 5.47
N SER A 286 2.76 25.84 4.87
CA SER A 286 2.34 24.51 5.29
C SER A 286 3.49 23.50 5.24
N ASP A 287 4.28 23.46 4.17
CA ASP A 287 5.42 22.54 4.06
C ASP A 287 6.49 22.86 5.10
N VAL A 288 6.82 24.13 5.29
CA VAL A 288 7.84 24.54 6.27
C VAL A 288 7.38 24.28 7.70
N MET A 289 6.14 24.61 8.06
CA MET A 289 5.60 24.36 9.39
C MET A 289 5.58 22.86 9.73
N ARG A 290 5.29 22.02 8.74
CA ARG A 290 5.18 20.57 8.93
C ARG A 290 6.54 19.87 8.90
N ILE A 291 7.42 20.24 7.98
CA ILE A 291 8.75 19.64 7.82
C ILE A 291 9.70 20.12 8.92
N GLY A 292 9.65 21.41 9.28
CA GLY A 292 10.47 21.99 10.35
C GLY A 292 10.05 21.60 11.76
N GLY A 293 9.02 20.76 11.91
CA GLY A 293 8.52 20.34 13.22
C GLY A 293 7.86 21.45 14.04
N PHE A 294 7.55 22.59 13.42
CA PHE A 294 6.91 23.73 14.09
C PHE A 294 5.50 23.43 14.58
N GLN A 295 4.83 22.39 14.03
CA GLN A 295 3.59 21.86 14.60
C GLN A 295 3.76 21.29 16.02
N ARG A 296 4.96 20.81 16.39
CA ARG A 296 5.27 20.29 17.73
C ARG A 296 5.86 21.37 18.63
N SER A 297 6.63 22.29 18.07
CA SER A 297 7.32 23.36 18.82
C SER A 297 6.51 24.64 19.00
N GLY A 298 5.43 24.82 18.24
CA GLY A 298 4.64 26.06 18.21
C GLY A 298 5.23 27.15 17.30
N VAL A 299 4.34 27.99 16.75
CA VAL A 299 4.72 29.21 16.00
C VAL A 299 4.15 30.42 16.74
N ASN A 300 5.04 31.25 17.27
CA ASN A 300 4.73 32.47 18.02
C ASN A 300 4.61 33.70 17.11
N SER A 301 5.26 33.70 15.95
CA SER A 301 5.12 34.78 14.96
C SER A 301 5.13 34.24 13.54
N THR A 302 4.15 34.70 12.74
CA THR A 302 4.07 34.44 11.29
C THR A 302 3.99 35.79 10.59
N SER A 303 4.85 36.03 9.59
CA SER A 303 4.71 37.15 8.67
C SER A 303 4.66 36.64 7.23
N ILE A 304 3.87 37.29 6.38
CA ILE A 304 3.73 36.93 4.96
C ILE A 304 3.81 38.24 4.17
N ASN A 305 4.73 38.31 3.21
CA ASN A 305 4.91 39.44 2.32
C ASN A 305 4.12 39.25 1.02
N SER A 306 3.82 40.34 0.33
CA SER A 306 3.12 40.35 -0.97
C SER A 306 3.83 39.54 -2.06
N ASP A 307 5.14 39.37 -1.92
CA ASP A 307 5.99 38.66 -2.90
C ASP A 307 6.09 37.15 -2.64
N GLY A 308 5.26 36.61 -1.73
CA GLY A 308 5.22 35.19 -1.40
C GLY A 308 6.30 34.72 -0.40
N ALA A 309 7.16 35.63 0.06
CA ALA A 309 8.07 35.41 1.18
C ALA A 309 7.30 35.35 2.51
N PHE A 310 7.74 34.51 3.45
CA PHE A 310 7.14 34.41 4.77
C PHE A 310 8.19 34.14 5.85
N SER A 311 7.92 34.52 7.09
CA SER A 311 8.78 34.17 8.22
C SER A 311 8.01 33.42 9.30
N LEU A 312 8.60 32.39 9.89
CA LEU A 312 8.08 31.67 11.05
C LEU A 312 9.08 31.80 12.21
N ASN A 313 8.65 32.34 13.36
CA ASN A 313 9.51 32.58 14.53
C ASN A 313 10.81 33.33 14.20
N GLY A 314 10.75 34.29 13.27
CA GLY A 314 11.92 35.07 12.81
C GLY A 314 12.80 34.38 11.77
N ILE A 315 12.51 33.13 11.37
CA ILE A 315 13.19 32.43 10.29
C ILE A 315 12.48 32.76 8.98
N SER A 316 13.17 33.42 8.05
CA SER A 316 12.61 33.84 6.75
C SER A 316 12.72 32.71 5.72
N PHE A 317 11.65 32.52 4.95
CA PHE A 317 11.47 31.53 3.90
C PHE A 317 10.90 32.20 2.66
N GLY A 318 11.65 32.14 1.56
CA GLY A 318 11.34 32.91 0.37
C GLY A 318 11.76 34.38 0.51
N GLY A 319 12.19 34.95 -0.60
CA GLY A 319 12.69 36.31 -0.67
C GLY A 319 13.47 36.51 -1.95
N SER A 320 13.05 37.49 -2.75
CA SER A 320 13.90 38.04 -3.79
C SER A 320 15.20 38.51 -3.13
N MET A 321 16.33 37.98 -3.58
CA MET A 321 17.58 38.74 -3.47
C MET A 321 17.36 39.99 -4.33
N ASN A 322 16.90 41.07 -3.72
CA ASN A 322 17.19 42.39 -4.25
C ASN A 322 18.70 42.57 -4.08
N GLY A 323 19.45 42.14 -5.07
CA GLY A 323 20.81 42.61 -5.27
C GLY A 323 20.74 44.09 -5.57
N GLY A 324 20.99 44.91 -4.54
CA GLY A 324 21.54 46.25 -4.66
C GLY A 324 22.99 46.20 -4.23
#